data_AF-A0A661KZE9-F1
#
_entry.id   AF-A0A661KZE9-F1
#
_cell.length_a   1.000
_cell.length_b   1.000
_cell.length_c   1.000
_cell.angle_alpha   90.00
_cell.angle_beta   90.00
_cell.angle_gamma   90.00
#
_symmetry.space_group_name_H-M   'P 1'
#
loop_
_entity.id
_entity.type
_entity.pdbx_description
1 polymer ?
#
loop_
_entity_poly.entity_id
_entity_poly.type
_entity_poly.pdbx_seq_one_letter_code
_entity_poly.pdbx_strand_id
1 'polypeptide(L)'
;MARKTLRRIYVCKITHEDLVIYLASSAKGAVRVYLRMKEDADAAAFFKRRLANAEIVVSHQKNESLIDAVHYALQGKEDPHPGIPLDIH
;
A
#
# COMPACT_ATOMS: atom_id res chain seq x y z
N MET A 1 4.11 6.35 31.69
CA MET A 1 4.63 5.61 30.52
C MET A 1 3.72 5.89 29.34
N ALA A 2 4.22 6.54 28.29
CA ALA A 2 3.40 6.91 27.12
C ALA A 2 3.03 5.64 26.33
N ARG A 3 1.74 5.39 26.14
CA ARG A 3 1.23 4.36 25.23
C ARG A 3 1.73 4.74 23.84
N LYS A 4 2.75 4.04 23.32
CA LYS A 4 3.23 4.23 21.94
C LYS A 4 2.06 3.84 21.05
N THR A 5 1.33 4.81 20.51
CA THR A 5 0.24 4.55 19.56
C THR A 5 0.85 3.84 18.36
N LEU A 6 0.41 2.61 18.10
CA LEU A 6 0.85 1.87 16.91
C LEU A 6 0.48 2.69 15.68
N ARG A 7 1.43 2.83 14.75
CA ARG A 7 1.16 3.54 13.49
C ARG A 7 0.11 2.75 12.72
N ARG A 8 -1.01 3.37 12.40
CA ARG A 8 -2.04 2.75 11.55
C ARG A 8 -1.58 2.78 10.10
N ILE A 9 -1.57 1.60 9.47
CA ILE A 9 -1.20 1.41 8.07
C ILE A 9 -2.38 0.78 7.35
N TYR A 10 -2.80 1.42 6.26
CA TYR A 10 -3.86 0.94 5.39
C TYR A 10 -3.23 0.10 4.30
N VAL A 11 -3.69 -1.14 4.15
CA VAL A 11 -3.16 -2.08 3.16
C VAL A 11 -4.24 -2.52 2.18
N CYS A 12 -3.84 -2.78 0.94
CA CYS A 12 -4.69 -3.46 -0.02
C CYS A 12 -3.84 -4.30 -0.99
N LYS A 13 -4.53 -5.13 -1.77
CA LYS A 13 -3.96 -5.94 -2.85
C LYS A 13 -4.72 -5.56 -4.12
N ILE A 14 -4.00 -5.26 -5.19
CA ILE A 14 -4.55 -5.18 -6.54
C ILE A 14 -3.83 -6.18 -7.43
N THR A 15 -4.46 -6.54 -8.54
CA THR A 15 -3.91 -7.47 -9.51
C THR A 15 -3.93 -6.82 -10.89
N HIS A 16 -2.85 -7.00 -11.63
CA HIS A 16 -2.73 -6.62 -13.04
C HIS A 16 -2.20 -7.83 -13.80
N GLU A 17 -3.06 -8.53 -14.53
CA GLU A 17 -2.74 -9.85 -15.12
C GLU A 17 -2.25 -10.85 -14.06
N ASP A 18 -1.06 -11.42 -14.21
CA ASP A 18 -0.43 -12.33 -13.23
C ASP A 18 0.37 -11.58 -12.14
N LEU A 19 0.48 -10.25 -12.24
CA LEU A 19 1.20 -9.39 -11.30
C LEU A 19 0.28 -9.01 -10.14
N VAL A 20 0.67 -9.45 -8.95
CA VAL A 20 0.04 -9.11 -7.68
C VAL A 20 0.81 -7.96 -7.04
N ILE A 21 0.07 -6.92 -6.69
CA ILE A 21 0.64 -5.68 -6.15
C ILE A 21 0.03 -5.43 -4.77
N TYR A 22 0.90 -5.43 -3.77
CA TYR A 22 0.52 -5.11 -2.40
C TYR A 22 0.88 -3.67 -2.09
N LEU A 23 -0.11 -2.90 -1.66
CA LEU A 23 0.00 -1.48 -1.40
C LEU A 23 -0.18 -1.23 0.09
N ALA A 24 0.64 -0.33 0.63
CA ALA A 24 0.53 0.15 2.01
C ALA A 24 0.68 1.67 2.03
N SER A 25 -0.28 2.34 2.67
CA SER A 25 -0.29 3.78 2.92
C SER A 25 -0.51 4.09 4.41
N SER A 26 -0.16 5.30 4.82
CA SER A 26 -0.51 5.86 6.11
C SER A 26 -1.28 7.17 5.89
N ALA A 27 -1.69 7.83 6.99
CA ALA A 27 -2.24 9.17 6.93
C ALA A 27 -1.30 10.22 6.29
N LYS A 28 0.02 9.98 6.26
CA LYS A 28 1.00 10.91 5.68
C LYS A 28 1.31 10.63 4.21
N GLY A 29 1.02 9.44 3.69
CA GLY A 29 1.42 9.08 2.32
C GLY A 29 1.67 7.59 2.08
N ALA A 30 2.18 7.29 0.89
CA ALA A 30 2.57 5.95 0.47
C ALA A 30 3.75 5.44 1.30
N VAL A 31 3.64 4.21 1.79
CA VAL A 31 4.63 3.59 2.68
C VAL A 31 5.43 2.54 1.94
N ARG A 32 4.74 1.59 1.29
CA ARG A 32 5.39 0.53 0.50
C ARG A 32 4.51 0.06 -0.64
N VAL A 33 5.17 -0.34 -1.71
CA VAL A 33 4.60 -1.12 -2.83
C VAL A 33 5.43 -2.39 -2.96
N TYR A 34 4.78 -3.54 -3.02
CA TYR A 34 5.42 -4.82 -3.30
C TYR A 34 4.83 -5.44 -4.55
N LEU A 35 5.70 -6.04 -5.35
CA LEU A 35 5.35 -6.74 -6.59
C LEU A 35 5.66 -8.23 -6.44
N ARG A 36 4.71 -9.08 -6.78
CA ARG A 36 4.85 -10.55 -6.78
C ARG A 36 4.14 -11.14 -8.00
N MET A 37 4.70 -12.18 -8.58
CA MET A 37 4.01 -12.98 -9.61
C MET A 37 3.27 -14.13 -8.92
N LYS A 38 2.04 -14.43 -9.35
CA LYS A 38 1.31 -15.67 -8.98
C LYS A 38 1.24 -15.92 -7.47
N GLU A 39 0.83 -14.93 -6.70
CA GLU A 39 0.71 -14.99 -5.23
C GLU A 39 -0.75 -14.92 -4.80
N ASP A 40 -1.16 -15.75 -3.83
CA ASP A 40 -2.55 -15.82 -3.39
C ASP A 40 -2.79 -15.12 -2.04
N ALA A 41 -1.74 -14.84 -1.27
CA ALA A 41 -1.88 -14.21 0.05
C ALA A 41 -2.75 -12.94 0.02
N ASP A 42 -3.67 -12.79 0.97
CA ASP A 42 -4.40 -11.55 1.16
C ASP A 42 -3.46 -10.44 1.69
N ALA A 43 -3.88 -9.17 1.56
CA ALA A 43 -3.04 -8.03 1.93
C ALA A 43 -2.69 -8.01 3.42
N ALA A 44 -3.64 -8.33 4.31
CA ALA A 44 -3.40 -8.32 5.74
C ALA A 44 -2.39 -9.40 6.13
N ALA A 45 -2.58 -10.62 5.65
CA ALA A 45 -1.66 -11.74 5.86
C ALA A 45 -0.26 -11.42 5.32
N PHE A 46 -0.17 -10.83 4.13
CA PHE A 46 1.09 -10.42 3.52
C PHE A 46 1.85 -9.39 4.38
N PHE A 47 1.16 -8.37 4.89
CA PHE A 47 1.82 -7.29 5.65
C PHE A 47 2.02 -7.56 7.15
N LYS A 48 1.25 -8.48 7.76
CA LYS A 48 1.26 -8.74 9.21
C LYS A 48 2.66 -8.93 9.80
N ARG A 49 3.55 -9.67 9.11
CA ARG A 49 4.93 -9.91 9.57
C ARG A 49 5.92 -8.83 9.13
N ARG A 50 5.59 -8.09 8.07
CA ARG A 50 6.47 -7.07 7.45
C ARG A 50 6.35 -5.71 8.14
N LEU A 51 5.24 -5.48 8.83
CA LEU A 51 4.91 -4.24 9.52
C LEU A 51 4.50 -4.54 10.98
N ALA A 52 5.33 -5.30 11.70
CA ALA A 52 5.02 -5.84 13.02
C ALA A 52 4.72 -4.78 14.11
N ASN A 53 5.12 -3.52 13.89
CA ASN A 53 4.89 -2.40 14.80
C ASN A 53 3.76 -1.46 14.34
N ALA A 54 2.88 -1.94 13.45
CA ALA A 54 1.77 -1.19 12.91
C ALA A 54 0.43 -1.86 13.19
N GLU A 55 -0.62 -1.05 13.35
CA GLU A 55 -2.00 -1.52 13.26
C GLU A 55 -2.35 -1.64 11.77
N ILE A 56 -2.57 -2.87 11.30
CA ILE A 56 -2.90 -3.14 9.89
C ILE A 56 -4.41 -3.05 9.71
N VAL A 57 -4.83 -2.20 8.78
CA VAL A 57 -6.24 -2.02 8.41
C VAL A 57 -6.35 -2.26 6.90
N VAL A 58 -7.19 -3.21 6.49
CA VAL A 58 -7.46 -3.42 5.06
C VAL A 58 -8.36 -2.30 4.56
N SER A 59 -7.93 -1.54 3.56
CA SER A 59 -8.73 -0.48 2.96
C SER A 59 -8.25 -0.11 1.57
N HIS A 60 -9.10 -0.35 0.57
CA HIS A 60 -8.89 0.16 -0.80
C HIS A 60 -9.07 1.68 -0.86
N GLN A 61 -10.12 2.20 -0.20
CA GLN A 61 -10.41 3.64 -0.20
C GLN A 61 -9.23 4.47 0.33
N LYS A 62 -8.56 4.03 1.40
CA LYS A 62 -7.39 4.73 1.94
C LYS A 62 -6.11 4.56 1.11
N ASN A 63 -6.16 3.72 0.08
CA ASN A 63 -5.08 3.52 -0.89
C ASN A 63 -5.48 4.01 -2.30
N GLU A 64 -6.63 4.67 -2.49
CA GLU A 64 -7.16 5.03 -3.81
C GLU A 64 -6.14 5.81 -4.66
N SER A 65 -5.59 6.90 -4.14
CA SER A 65 -4.56 7.65 -4.87
C SER A 65 -3.35 6.77 -5.23
N LEU A 66 -2.90 5.90 -4.32
CA LEU A 66 -1.77 4.99 -4.58
C LEU A 66 -2.11 3.91 -5.61
N ILE A 67 -3.35 3.45 -5.65
CA ILE A 67 -3.86 2.56 -6.69
C ILE A 67 -3.80 3.27 -8.04
N ASP A 68 -4.28 4.51 -8.12
CA ASP A 68 -4.29 5.29 -9.35
C ASP A 68 -2.87 5.52 -9.90
N ALA A 69 -1.95 6.00 -9.06
CA ALA A 69 -0.55 6.19 -9.48
C ALA A 69 0.09 4.90 -9.97
N VAL A 70 -0.18 3.76 -9.33
CA VAL A 70 0.30 2.46 -9.79
C VAL A 70 -0.31 2.09 -11.13
N HIS A 71 -1.61 2.33 -11.34
CA HIS A 71 -2.25 2.08 -12.62
C HIS A 71 -1.67 2.96 -13.74
N TYR A 72 -1.43 4.25 -13.51
CA TYR A 72 -0.78 5.12 -14.48
C TYR A 72 0.64 4.63 -14.81
N ALA A 73 1.43 4.27 -13.79
CA ALA A 73 2.78 3.75 -13.98
C ALA A 73 2.80 2.45 -14.81
N LEU A 74 1.88 1.51 -14.54
CA LEU A 74 1.76 0.26 -15.31
C LEU A 74 1.35 0.51 -16.77
N GLN A 75 0.60 1.58 -17.04
CA GLN A 75 0.23 1.99 -18.39
C GLN A 75 1.32 2.81 -19.09
N GLY A 76 2.46 3.08 -18.44
CA GLY A 76 3.49 3.96 -18.96
C GLY A 76 3.02 5.42 -19.13
N LYS A 77 2.04 5.84 -18.32
CA LYS A 77 1.46 7.18 -18.35
C LYS A 77 1.90 7.99 -17.13
N GLU A 78 1.91 9.30 -17.30
CA GLU A 78 2.07 10.24 -16.20
C GLU A 78 0.76 10.34 -15.40
N ASP A 79 0.87 10.40 -14.07
CA ASP A 79 -0.27 10.62 -13.19
C ASP A 79 -0.71 12.09 -13.30
N PRO A 80 -1.98 12.38 -13.66
CA PRO A 80 -2.47 13.76 -13.79
C PRO A 80 -2.66 14.47 -12.44
N HIS A 81 -2.52 13.78 -11.31
CA HIS A 81 -2.69 14.32 -9.98
C HIS A 81 -1.35 14.76 -9.35
N PRO A 82 -1.36 15.73 -8.40
CA PRO A 82 -0.17 16.06 -7.63
C PRO A 82 0.37 14.77 -6.97
N GLY A 83 1.66 14.52 -7.20
CA GLY A 83 2.31 13.27 -6.79
C GLY A 83 2.01 12.88 -5.34
N ILE A 84 1.87 11.59 -5.10
CA ILE A 84 1.49 11.06 -3.80
C ILE A 84 2.64 11.30 -2.81
N PRO A 85 2.36 11.90 -1.64
CA PRO A 85 3.36 12.03 -0.59
C PRO A 85 3.96 10.67 -0.23
N LEU A 86 5.28 10.64 -0.01
CA LEU A 86 5.98 9.45 0.43
C LEU A 86 6.21 9.52 1.94
N ASP A 87 5.89 8.43 2.63
CA ASP A 87 6.08 8.28 4.08
C ASP A 87 7.13 7.21 4.34
N ILE A 88 8.34 7.53 3.89
CA ILE A 88 9.56 6.74 4.00
C ILE A 88 10.27 7.16 5.29
N HIS A 89 10.52 6.19 6.17
CA HIS A 89 11.23 6.35 7.43
C HIS A 89 12.33 5.29 7.53
#